data_AF-A0A1Q9C4W6-F1
#
_entry.id   AF-A0A1Q9C4W6-F1
#
_cell.length_a   1.000
_cell.length_b   1.000
_cell.length_c   1.000
_cell.angle_alpha   90.00
_cell.angle_beta   90.00
_cell.angle_gamma   90.00
#
_symmetry.space_group_name_H-M   'P 1'
#
loop_
_entity.id
_entity.type
_entity.pdbx_description
1 polymer ?
#
loop_
_entity_poly.entity_id
_entity_poly.type
_entity_poly.pdbx_seq_one_letter_code
_entity_poly.pdbx_strand_id
1 'polypeptide(L)'
;MAVMATPPDMAGMDPKTRLNQFCQRYCLRPVTKKDILYSTTKFGNKQYQSIVRLNCMEGQEYAGELSETPKDAEKSAANQALQEALMVEGEADDKVDKPGS
;
A
#
# COMPACT_ATOMS: atom_id res chain seq x y z
N MET A 1 -19.17 11.45 7.41
CA MET A 1 -18.19 10.39 7.12
C MET A 1 -16.82 11.04 7.22
N ALA A 2 -15.88 10.42 7.93
CA ALA A 2 -14.65 11.09 8.36
C ALA A 2 -13.68 11.24 7.18
N VAL A 3 -13.41 12.49 6.78
CA VAL A 3 -12.37 12.81 5.81
C VAL A 3 -11.04 12.31 6.37
N MET A 4 -10.48 11.25 5.78
CA MET A 4 -9.21 10.69 6.22
C MET A 4 -8.08 11.48 5.56
N ALA A 5 -7.93 12.74 5.94
CA ALA A 5 -6.79 13.55 5.55
C ALA A 5 -5.53 12.84 6.07
N THR A 6 -4.79 12.16 5.18
CA THR A 6 -3.46 11.66 5.50
C THR A 6 -2.61 12.86 5.92
N PRO A 7 -2.10 12.91 7.17
CA PRO A 7 -1.24 14.00 7.57
C PRO A 7 0.01 14.04 6.66
N PRO A 8 0.49 15.23 6.28
CA PRO A 8 1.59 15.41 5.32
C PRO A 8 2.92 14.79 5.79
N ASP A 9 3.03 14.43 7.08
CA ASP A 9 4.18 13.75 7.68
C ASP A 9 4.32 12.27 7.29
N MET A 10 3.38 11.69 6.54
CA MET A 10 3.49 10.28 6.12
C MET A 10 4.30 10.05 4.85
N ALA A 11 4.77 11.09 4.16
CA ALA A 11 5.51 10.93 2.89
C ALA A 11 6.87 10.20 3.05
N GLY A 12 7.47 10.21 4.24
CA GLY A 12 8.73 9.50 4.54
C GLY A 12 8.57 8.13 5.23
N MET A 13 7.35 7.69 5.51
CA MET A 13 7.08 6.46 6.27
C MET A 13 6.93 5.24 5.35
N ASP A 14 7.41 4.07 5.79
CA ASP A 14 7.23 2.82 5.03
C ASP A 14 5.76 2.62 4.60
N PRO A 15 5.50 2.28 3.33
CA PRO A 15 4.15 2.18 2.78
C PRO A 15 3.32 1.10 3.48
N LYS A 16 3.97 0.06 4.02
CA LYS A 16 3.31 -0.95 4.87
C LYS A 16 2.72 -0.34 6.14
N THR A 17 3.45 0.57 6.78
CA THR A 17 3.01 1.26 8.00
C THR A 17 1.87 2.23 7.69
N ARG A 18 1.96 2.97 6.58
CA ARG A 18 0.87 3.83 6.10
C ARG A 18 -0.41 3.04 5.84
N LEU A 19 -0.31 1.92 5.12
CA LEU A 19 -1.44 1.04 4.83
C LEU A 19 -2.07 0.49 6.13
N ASN A 20 -1.24 0.08 7.08
CA ASN A 20 -1.71 -0.38 8.38
C ASN A 20 -2.45 0.71 9.17
N GLN A 21 -1.96 1.95 9.15
CA GLN A 21 -2.65 3.07 9.79
C GLN A 21 -3.98 3.40 9.09
N PHE A 22 -3.98 3.40 7.76
CA PHE A 22 -5.18 3.61 6.96
C PHE A 22 -6.26 2.57 7.29
N CYS A 23 -5.92 1.28 7.24
CA CYS A 23 -6.87 0.21 7.55
C CYS A 23 -7.40 0.30 8.99
N GLN A 24 -6.57 0.70 9.97
CA GLN A 24 -7.00 0.84 11.38
C GLN A 24 -8.06 1.93 11.54
N ARG A 25 -7.90 3.03 10.79
CA ARG A 25 -8.88 4.12 10.75
C ARG A 25 -10.13 3.72 9.98
N TYR A 26 -9.96 3.03 8.85
CA TYR A 26 -11.06 2.59 7.99
C TYR A 26 -11.97 1.57 8.68
N CYS A 27 -11.41 0.54 9.29
CA CYS A 27 -12.20 -0.51 9.95
C CYS A 27 -12.58 -0.19 11.39
N LEU A 28 -12.10 0.92 11.95
CA LEU A 28 -12.30 1.34 13.34
C LEU A 28 -11.94 0.23 14.37
N ARG A 29 -11.00 -0.65 14.00
CA ARG A 29 -10.54 -1.79 14.79
C ARG A 29 -9.04 -2.00 14.59
N PRO A 30 -8.35 -2.67 15.53
CA PRO A 30 -6.97 -3.07 15.32
C PRO A 30 -6.88 -4.02 14.11
N VAL A 31 -6.10 -3.61 13.11
CA VAL A 31 -5.83 -4.38 11.91
C VAL A 31 -4.74 -5.38 12.24
N THR A 32 -4.92 -6.60 11.75
CA THR A 32 -3.98 -7.68 11.97
C THR A 32 -3.38 -8.15 10.66
N LYS A 33 -2.38 -9.01 10.77
CA LYS A 33 -1.77 -9.71 9.62
C LYS A 33 -2.77 -10.58 8.84
N LYS A 34 -3.94 -10.89 9.42
CA LYS A 34 -5.02 -11.61 8.73
C LYS A 34 -5.86 -10.69 7.85
N ASP A 35 -5.85 -9.40 8.18
CA ASP A 35 -6.60 -8.38 7.48
C ASP A 35 -5.84 -7.86 6.25
N ILE A 36 -4.52 -7.71 6.38
CA ILE A 36 -3.61 -7.32 5.30
C ILE A 36 -2.71 -8.52 4.98
N LEU A 37 -2.94 -9.17 3.84
CA LEU A 37 -2.13 -10.29 3.38
C LEU A 37 -1.24 -9.85 2.24
N TYR A 38 0.06 -10.13 2.33
CA TYR A 38 1.01 -9.92 1.24
C TYR A 38 1.35 -11.24 0.59
N SER A 39 1.21 -11.30 -0.74
CA SER A 39 1.53 -12.46 -1.54
C SER A 39 2.58 -12.08 -2.58
N THR A 40 3.82 -12.51 -2.37
CA THR A 40 4.93 -12.22 -3.28
C THR A 40 5.14 -13.39 -4.23
N THR A 41 5.04 -13.10 -5.53
CA THR A 41 5.25 -14.05 -6.62
C THR A 41 6.47 -13.65 -7.42
N LYS A 42 7.33 -14.62 -7.75
CA LYS A 42 8.49 -14.41 -8.61
C LYS A 42 8.08 -14.60 -10.07
N PHE A 43 8.10 -13.52 -10.85
CA PHE A 43 7.64 -13.50 -12.25
C PHE A 43 8.75 -13.80 -13.27
N GLY A 44 10.03 -13.82 -12.87
CA GLY A 44 11.13 -14.10 -13.79
C GLY A 44 12.52 -14.04 -13.17
N ASN A 45 13.53 -13.72 -13.99
CA ASN A 45 14.91 -13.55 -13.54
C ASN A 45 15.05 -12.24 -12.75
N LYS A 46 15.10 -12.38 -11.42
CA LYS A 46 15.17 -11.28 -10.45
C LYS A 46 13.97 -10.33 -10.44
N GLN A 47 12.82 -10.72 -10.98
CA GLN A 47 11.60 -9.92 -10.88
C GLN A 47 10.63 -10.54 -9.87
N TYR A 48 10.20 -9.74 -8.93
CA TYR A 48 9.24 -10.08 -7.88
C TYR A 48 8.08 -9.11 -7.97
N GLN A 49 6.87 -9.63 -7.97
CA GLN A 49 5.67 -8.84 -7.78
C GLN A 49 5.07 -9.23 -6.45
N SER A 50 4.56 -8.26 -5.69
CA SER A 50 3.71 -8.57 -4.55
C SER A 50 2.31 -8.08 -4.79
N ILE A 51 1.36 -8.83 -4.24
CA ILE A 51 -0.05 -8.50 -4.23
C ILE A 51 -0.45 -8.32 -2.77
N VAL A 52 -1.04 -7.19 -2.43
CA VAL A 52 -1.59 -6.96 -1.11
C VAL A 52 -3.10 -7.14 -1.15
N ARG A 53 -3.63 -7.95 -0.24
CA ARG A 53 -5.05 -8.24 -0.10
C ARG A 53 -5.56 -7.62 1.20
N LEU A 54 -6.52 -6.73 1.07
CA LEU A 54 -7.20 -6.04 2.16
C LEU A 54 -8.53 -6.74 2.47
N ASN A 55 -8.50 -7.79 3.30
CA ASN A 55 -9.72 -8.45 3.80
C ASN A 55 -10.62 -7.49 4.59
N CYS A 56 -10.03 -6.45 5.15
CA CYS A 56 -10.72 -5.33 5.80
C CYS A 56 -11.57 -4.46 4.85
N MET A 57 -11.25 -4.46 3.55
CA MET A 57 -11.96 -3.73 2.49
C MET A 57 -12.53 -4.73 1.49
N GLU A 58 -13.46 -5.57 1.94
CA GLU A 58 -14.14 -6.58 1.11
C GLU A 58 -13.22 -7.63 0.46
N GLY A 59 -11.95 -7.72 0.89
CA GLY A 59 -10.97 -8.62 0.29
C GLY A 59 -10.38 -8.10 -1.01
N GLN A 60 -10.37 -6.78 -1.23
CA GLN A 60 -9.74 -6.17 -2.41
C GLN A 60 -8.26 -6.51 -2.50
N GLU A 61 -7.79 -6.79 -3.72
CA GLU A 61 -6.44 -7.22 -4.03
C GLU A 61 -5.77 -6.20 -4.94
N TYR A 62 -4.59 -5.73 -4.54
CA TYR A 62 -3.82 -4.73 -5.25
C TYR A 62 -2.45 -5.29 -5.59
N ALA A 63 -2.20 -5.46 -6.88
CA ALA A 63 -0.89 -5.88 -7.38
C ALA A 63 0.02 -4.66 -7.49
N GLY A 64 1.18 -4.73 -6.84
CA GLY A 64 2.24 -3.75 -7.00
C GLY A 64 3.01 -3.93 -8.30
N GLU A 65 3.91 -2.98 -8.55
CA GLU A 65 4.88 -3.08 -9.64
C GLU A 65 5.88 -4.22 -9.45
N LEU A 66 6.49 -4.64 -10.56
CA LEU A 66 7.57 -5.62 -10.58
C LEU A 66 8.86 -4.97 -10.08
N SER A 67 9.40 -5.50 -8.99
CA SER A 67 10.64 -5.02 -8.38
C SER A 67 11.74 -6.07 -8.41
N GLU A 68 13.00 -5.61 -8.28
CA GLU A 68 14.17 -6.49 -8.28
C GLU A 68 14.30 -7.32 -6.99
N THR A 69 13.62 -6.89 -5.92
CA THR A 69 13.64 -7.55 -4.62
C THR A 69 12.23 -7.76 -4.09
N PRO A 70 11.98 -8.83 -3.31
CA PRO A 70 10.67 -9.10 -2.74
C PRO A 70 10.21 -7.98 -1.77
N LYS A 71 11.15 -7.39 -1.02
CA LYS A 71 10.85 -6.30 -0.07
C LYS A 71 10.30 -5.07 -0.78
N ASP A 72 10.91 -4.71 -1.91
CA ASP A 72 10.49 -3.56 -2.71
C ASP A 72 9.14 -3.85 -3.38
N ALA A 73 8.93 -5.07 -3.88
CA ALA A 73 7.66 -5.50 -4.45
C ALA A 73 6.50 -5.37 -3.43
N GLU A 74 6.72 -5.76 -2.16
CA GLU A 74 5.74 -5.58 -1.08
C GLU A 74 5.42 -4.11 -0.81
N LYS A 75 6.43 -3.23 -0.91
CA LYS A 75 6.26 -1.78 -0.72
C LYS A 75 5.43 -1.19 -1.85
N SER A 76 5.71 -1.57 -3.09
CA SER A 76 4.93 -1.15 -4.27
C SER A 76 3.48 -1.57 -4.17
N ALA A 77 3.21 -2.82 -3.75
CA ALA A 77 1.83 -3.31 -3.56
C ALA A 77 1.07 -2.50 -2.50
N ALA A 78 1.70 -2.22 -1.36
CA ALA A 78 1.11 -1.41 -0.31
C ALA A 78 0.81 0.03 -0.77
N ASN A 79 1.71 0.60 -1.57
CA ASN A 79 1.52 1.94 -2.11
C ASN A 79 0.37 1.99 -3.13
N GLN A 80 0.27 0.97 -3.99
CA GLN A 80 -0.85 0.84 -4.93
C GLN A 80 -2.19 0.75 -4.21
N ALA A 81 -2.27 -0.06 -3.15
CA ALA A 81 -3.47 -0.17 -2.33
C ALA A 81 -3.85 1.15 -1.66
N LEU A 82 -2.87 1.91 -1.15
CA LEU A 82 -3.11 3.24 -0.61
C LEU A 82 -3.61 4.20 -1.69
N GLN A 83 -2.97 4.22 -2.85
CA GLN A 83 -3.32 5.12 -3.94
C GLN A 83 -4.73 4.85 -4.46
N GLU A 84 -5.10 3.58 -4.63
CA GLU A 84 -6.46 3.18 -5.01
C GLU A 84 -7.48 3.48 -3.91
N ALA A 85 -7.13 3.21 -2.65
CA ALA A 85 -8.00 3.51 -1.52
C ALA A 85 -8.19 5.02 -1.30
N LEU A 86 -7.22 5.84 -1.69
CA LEU A 86 -7.27 7.30 -1.65
C LEU A 86 -7.96 7.89 -2.91
N MET A 87 -7.83 7.25 -4.08
CA MET A 87 -8.44 7.72 -5.34
C MET A 87 -9.96 7.76 -5.32
N VAL A 88 -10.61 7.01 -4.42
CA VAL A 88 -12.06 7.07 -4.22
C VAL A 88 -12.51 8.45 -3.69
N GLU A 89 -11.61 9.26 -3.12
CA GLU A 89 -11.93 10.60 -2.62
C GLU A 89 -10.87 11.65 -3.02
N GLY A 90 -10.95 12.13 -4.27
CA GLY A 90 -10.42 13.45 -4.65
C GLY A 90 -8.93 13.51 -4.99
N GLU A 91 -8.65 14.26 -6.06
CA GLU A 91 -7.34 14.54 -6.64
C GLU A 91 -6.27 14.91 -5.60
N ALA A 92 -5.15 14.19 -5.61
CA ALA A 92 -3.90 14.65 -5.02
C ALA A 92 -2.76 14.37 -6.00
N ASP A 93 -2.43 15.44 -6.69
CA ASP A 93 -1.30 15.67 -7.58
C ASP A 93 0.07 15.51 -6.87
N ASP A 94 1.07 15.27 -7.73
CA ASP A 94 2.48 15.64 -7.62
C ASP A 94 3.52 14.75 -6.91
N LYS A 95 4.43 14.32 -7.80
CA LYS A 95 5.85 13.99 -7.66
C LYS A 95 6.29 12.75 -6.87
N VAL A 96 6.57 11.75 -7.70
CA VAL A 96 7.76 10.89 -7.60
C VAL A 96 9.04 11.75 -7.54
N ASP A 97 9.40 12.24 -6.35
CA ASP A 97 10.77 12.65 -6.09
C ASP A 97 11.57 11.40 -5.75
N LYS A 98 12.35 10.92 -6.73
CA LYS A 98 13.39 9.92 -6.53
C LYS A 98 14.70 10.69 -6.34
N PRO A 99 15.29 10.70 -5.14
CA PRO A 99 16.72 10.88 -5.03
C PRO A 99 17.37 9.67 -4.36
N GLY A 100 18.32 9.08 -5.09
CA GLY A 100 19.54 8.55 -4.50
C GLY A 100 19.56 7.06 -4.19
N SER A 101 20.26 6.30 -5.01
CA SER A 101 21.67 5.98 -4.74
C SER A 101 22.38 5.62 -6.04
#